data_AF-A0A960KBC0-F1
#
_entry.id   AF-A0A960KBC0-F1
#
_cell.length_a   1.000
_cell.length_b   1.000
_cell.length_c   1.000
_cell.angle_alpha   90.00
_cell.angle_beta   90.00
_cell.angle_gamma   90.00
#
_symmetry.space_group_name_H-M   'P 1'
#
loop_
_entity.id
_entity.type
_entity.pdbx_description
1 polymer ?
#
loop_
_entity_poly.entity_id
_entity_poly.type
_entity_poly.pdbx_seq_one_letter_code
_entity_poly.pdbx_strand_id
1 'polypeptide(L)'
;MIYLDPEADEEALHALAGEVDSRPGVRSTAERGRDATYEDFQRLFADQEEMLANVQPEDLPLSVTAVVDSADAAALVTWARAESLVYDVSEFDAVRYFTELTRWLEREADRDELARFATLLRHVDGEPAWATVAADILDDARADGVGQVDADPQQVAEATAELARQVARC
;
A
#
# COMPACT_ATOMS: atom_id res chain seq x y z
N MET A 1 1.17 -0.74 8.00
CA MET A 1 -0.23 -0.91 8.46
C MET A 1 -0.22 -1.63 9.80
N ILE A 2 -0.97 -1.11 10.76
CA ILE A 2 -1.09 -1.63 12.13
C ILE A 2 -2.52 -2.13 12.28
N TYR A 3 -2.69 -3.42 12.53
CA TYR A 3 -4.00 -4.05 12.72
C TYR A 3 -4.30 -4.18 14.20
N LEU A 4 -5.51 -3.79 14.59
CA LEU A 4 -5.95 -3.88 15.97
C LEU A 4 -6.49 -5.27 16.29
N ASP A 5 -6.56 -5.58 17.58
CA ASP A 5 -7.25 -6.75 18.10
C ASP A 5 -8.70 -6.83 17.56
N PRO A 6 -9.22 -8.01 17.20
CA PRO A 6 -10.60 -8.16 16.72
C PRO A 6 -11.67 -7.63 17.68
N GLU A 7 -11.40 -7.62 19.00
CA GLU A 7 -12.31 -7.09 20.03
C GLU A 7 -12.25 -5.55 20.15
N ALA A 8 -11.32 -4.88 19.46
CA ALA A 8 -11.22 -3.42 19.48
C ALA A 8 -12.41 -2.74 18.79
N ASP A 9 -12.74 -1.54 19.25
CA ASP A 9 -13.80 -0.69 18.69
C ASP A 9 -13.23 0.56 17.99
N GLU A 10 -14.12 1.35 17.40
CA GLU A 10 -13.74 2.58 16.67
C GLU A 10 -13.13 3.65 17.59
N GLU A 11 -13.47 3.65 18.88
CA GLU A 11 -12.84 4.55 19.86
C GLU A 11 -11.38 4.17 20.08
N ALA A 12 -11.08 2.88 20.22
CA ALA A 12 -9.73 2.35 20.29
C ALA A 12 -8.94 2.61 19.00
N LEU A 13 -9.58 2.48 17.82
CA LEU A 13 -8.96 2.84 16.54
C LEU A 13 -8.53 4.31 16.50
N HIS A 14 -9.46 5.22 16.84
CA HIS A 14 -9.18 6.65 16.82
C HIS A 14 -8.08 7.04 17.84
N ALA A 15 -8.12 6.45 19.03
CA ALA A 15 -7.10 6.66 20.05
C ALA A 15 -5.71 6.20 19.55
N LEU A 16 -5.62 4.98 19.00
CA LEU A 16 -4.38 4.45 18.46
C LEU A 16 -3.86 5.29 17.29
N ALA A 17 -4.75 5.75 16.40
CA ALA A 17 -4.38 6.62 15.28
C ALA A 17 -3.74 7.92 15.77
N GLY A 18 -4.33 8.57 16.77
CA GLY A 18 -3.75 9.77 17.40
C GLY A 18 -2.39 9.50 18.06
N GLU A 19 -2.21 8.34 18.68
CA GLU A 19 -0.91 7.95 19.24
C GLU A 19 0.14 7.72 18.16
N VAL A 20 -0.21 7.01 17.08
CA VAL A 20 0.66 6.76 15.92
C VAL A 20 1.06 8.07 15.26
N ASP A 21 0.12 8.99 15.06
CA ASP A 21 0.36 10.30 14.41
C ASP A 21 1.37 11.15 15.18
N SER A 22 1.38 11.00 16.51
CA SER A 22 2.32 11.72 17.38
C SER A 22 3.75 11.15 17.39
N ARG A 23 4.02 10.02 16.71
CA ARG A 23 5.32 9.34 16.76
C ARG A 23 6.36 10.02 15.85
N PRO A 24 7.65 9.99 16.25
CA PRO A 24 8.72 10.50 15.40
C PRO A 24 8.73 9.84 14.02
N GLY A 25 8.98 10.65 12.99
CA GLY A 25 9.06 10.22 11.59
C GLY A 25 7.71 9.89 10.94
N VAL A 26 6.61 9.84 11.69
CA VAL A 26 5.27 9.67 11.11
C VAL A 26 4.86 10.98 10.45
N ARG A 27 4.51 10.89 9.16
CA ARG A 27 4.13 12.04 8.33
C ARG A 27 2.63 12.16 8.14
N SER A 28 1.95 11.03 8.08
CA SER A 28 0.50 10.95 7.97
C SER A 28 0.00 9.63 8.52
N THR A 29 -1.21 9.68 9.06
CA THR A 29 -1.96 8.50 9.49
C THR A 29 -3.32 8.46 8.82
N ALA A 30 -3.89 7.26 8.75
CA ALA A 30 -5.26 7.06 8.32
C ALA A 30 -5.90 5.86 8.99
N GLU A 31 -7.15 6.06 9.37
CA GLU A 31 -8.00 5.06 10.00
C GLU A 31 -8.74 4.27 8.91
N ARG A 32 -8.79 2.96 9.07
CA ARG A 32 -9.63 2.06 8.28
C ARG A 32 -10.55 1.28 9.21
N GLY A 33 -11.81 1.70 9.23
CA GLY A 33 -12.90 1.03 9.93
C GLY A 33 -13.35 -0.25 9.23
N ARG A 34 -14.24 -1.01 9.88
CA ARG A 34 -14.73 -2.30 9.35
C ARG A 34 -15.50 -2.17 8.05
N ASP A 35 -16.38 -1.17 7.96
CA ASP A 35 -17.23 -0.95 6.78
C ASP A 35 -16.39 -0.68 5.52
N ALA A 36 -15.43 0.23 5.60
CA ALA A 36 -14.53 0.55 4.50
C ALA A 36 -13.65 -0.65 4.12
N THR A 37 -13.19 -1.41 5.11
CA THR A 37 -12.39 -2.63 4.87
C THR A 37 -13.23 -3.71 4.20
N TYR A 38 -14.52 -3.82 4.55
CA TYR A 38 -15.43 -4.78 3.93
C TYR A 38 -15.80 -4.40 2.49
N GLU A 39 -15.99 -3.11 2.21
CA GLU A 39 -16.20 -2.64 0.83
C GLU A 39 -15.01 -3.01 -0.07
N ASP A 40 -13.78 -2.79 0.42
CA ASP A 40 -12.57 -3.19 -0.28
C ASP A 40 -12.47 -4.71 -0.45
N PHE A 41 -12.82 -5.46 0.59
CA PHE A 41 -12.88 -6.91 0.51
C PHE A 41 -13.86 -7.37 -0.59
N GLN A 42 -15.07 -6.82 -0.63
CA GLN A 42 -16.05 -7.13 -1.66
C GLN A 42 -15.56 -6.80 -3.06
N ARG A 43 -14.85 -5.68 -3.22
CA ARG A 43 -14.25 -5.27 -4.49
C ARG A 43 -13.14 -6.22 -4.94
N LEU A 44 -12.21 -6.57 -4.05
CA LEU A 44 -11.06 -7.44 -4.35
C LEU A 44 -11.45 -8.88 -4.63
N PHE A 45 -12.54 -9.35 -4.02
CA PHE A 45 -13.00 -10.73 -4.11
C PHE A 45 -14.34 -10.86 -4.87
N ALA A 46 -14.67 -9.88 -5.73
CA ALA A 46 -15.92 -9.83 -6.48
C ALA A 46 -16.23 -11.11 -7.27
N ASP A 47 -15.20 -11.77 -7.81
CA ASP A 47 -15.32 -13.02 -8.58
C ASP A 47 -15.28 -14.30 -7.72
N GLN A 48 -15.23 -14.17 -6.40
CA GLN A 48 -15.10 -15.28 -5.44
C GLN A 48 -16.34 -15.36 -4.54
N GLU A 49 -17.49 -15.69 -5.12
CA GLU A 49 -18.80 -15.73 -4.43
C GLU A 49 -18.77 -16.55 -3.13
N GLU A 50 -18.07 -17.70 -3.13
CA GLU A 50 -17.93 -18.54 -1.93
C GLU A 50 -17.19 -17.82 -0.80
N MET A 51 -16.19 -17.01 -1.13
CA MET A 51 -15.44 -16.25 -0.13
C MET A 51 -16.29 -15.10 0.44
N LEU A 52 -16.99 -14.36 -0.44
CA LEU A 52 -17.90 -13.28 -0.03
C LEU A 52 -19.06 -13.77 0.86
N ALA A 53 -19.53 -15.00 0.64
CA ALA A 53 -20.60 -15.59 1.44
C ALA A 53 -20.18 -15.96 2.88
N ASN A 54 -18.87 -16.04 3.16
CA ASN A 54 -18.33 -16.55 4.41
C ASN A 54 -17.65 -15.50 5.29
N VAL A 55 -17.57 -14.25 4.84
CA VAL A 55 -16.92 -13.16 5.59
C VAL A 55 -17.97 -12.10 5.89
N GLN A 56 -18.06 -11.72 7.16
CA GLN A 56 -18.89 -10.60 7.63
C GLN A 56 -18.00 -9.39 7.94
N PRO A 57 -18.56 -8.16 7.95
CA PRO A 57 -17.79 -6.96 8.29
C PRO A 57 -17.06 -7.06 9.64
N GLU A 58 -17.68 -7.69 10.64
CA GLU A 58 -17.10 -7.92 11.97
C GLU A 58 -15.89 -8.86 11.98
N ASP A 59 -15.72 -9.71 10.96
CA ASP A 59 -14.56 -10.60 10.84
C ASP A 59 -13.31 -9.85 10.36
N LEU A 60 -13.47 -8.62 9.86
CA LEU A 60 -12.38 -7.81 9.33
C LEU A 60 -11.77 -6.91 10.43
N PRO A 61 -10.44 -6.80 10.49
CA PRO A 61 -9.77 -6.02 11.52
C PRO A 61 -9.89 -4.52 11.25
N LEU A 62 -9.97 -3.74 12.32
CA LEU A 62 -9.68 -2.31 12.28
C LEU A 62 -8.19 -2.11 12.02
N SER A 63 -7.81 -1.04 11.31
CA SER A 63 -6.39 -0.76 11.09
C SER A 63 -6.05 0.72 10.98
N VAL A 64 -4.81 1.04 11.35
CA VAL A 64 -4.18 2.33 11.11
C VAL A 64 -3.09 2.15 10.06
N THR A 65 -3.17 2.91 8.98
CA THR A 65 -2.03 3.08 8.07
C THR A 65 -1.23 4.29 8.49
N ALA A 66 0.09 4.16 8.50
CA ALA A 66 1.02 5.24 8.80
C ALA A 66 2.07 5.31 7.69
N VAL A 67 2.31 6.52 7.21
CA VAL A 67 3.46 6.85 6.36
C VAL A 67 4.54 7.35 7.28
N VAL A 68 5.69 6.68 7.25
CA VAL A 68 6.80 6.92 8.18
C VAL A 68 8.10 7.04 7.43
N ASP A 69 8.96 7.95 7.87
CA ASP A 69 10.34 8.03 7.42
C ASP A 69 11.03 6.67 7.56
N SER A 70 11.75 6.23 6.51
CA SER A 70 12.45 4.94 6.52
C SER A 70 13.39 4.77 7.71
N ALA A 71 14.00 5.86 8.20
CA ALA A 71 14.88 5.84 9.36
C ALA A 71 14.14 5.53 10.69
N ASP A 72 12.85 5.84 10.78
CA ASP A 72 12.03 5.70 11.99
C ASP A 72 11.07 4.50 11.92
N ALA A 73 10.87 3.90 10.74
CA ALA A 73 9.96 2.78 10.51
C ALA A 73 10.17 1.62 11.50
N ALA A 74 11.42 1.19 11.70
CA ALA A 74 11.75 0.08 12.61
C ALA A 74 11.39 0.40 14.08
N ALA A 75 11.53 1.67 14.50
CA ALA A 75 11.16 2.10 15.84
C ALA A 75 9.65 2.11 16.02
N LEU A 76 8.90 2.60 15.02
CA LEU A 76 7.44 2.56 15.02
C LEU A 76 6.90 1.13 15.07
N VAL A 77 7.43 0.22 14.24
CA VAL A 77 7.03 -1.21 14.23
C VAL A 77 7.31 -1.86 15.58
N THR A 78 8.48 -1.61 16.16
CA THR A 78 8.84 -2.16 17.47
C THR A 78 7.89 -1.68 18.56
N TRP A 79 7.56 -0.38 18.56
CA TRP A 79 6.60 0.18 19.49
C TRP A 79 5.20 -0.40 19.29
N ALA A 80 4.68 -0.41 18.06
CA ALA A 80 3.33 -0.89 17.77
C ALA A 80 3.14 -2.35 18.20
N ARG A 81 4.15 -3.21 18.01
CA ARG A 81 4.11 -4.61 18.46
C ARG A 81 4.12 -4.79 19.98
N ALA A 82 4.49 -3.76 20.74
CA ALA A 82 4.46 -3.79 22.20
C ALA A 82 3.11 -3.33 22.77
N GLU A 83 2.25 -2.72 21.95
CA GLU A 83 0.93 -2.26 22.36
C GLU A 83 -0.05 -3.43 22.46
N SER A 84 -0.79 -3.51 23.56
CA SER A 84 -1.69 -4.64 23.83
C SER A 84 -2.92 -4.69 22.90
N LEU A 85 -3.26 -3.57 22.27
CA LEU A 85 -4.37 -3.47 21.32
C LEU A 85 -3.98 -3.83 19.89
N VAL A 86 -2.68 -4.06 19.62
CA VAL A 86 -2.18 -4.37 18.28
C VAL A 86 -2.08 -5.87 18.10
N TYR A 87 -2.83 -6.39 17.13
CA TYR A 87 -2.79 -7.80 16.75
C TYR A 87 -1.61 -8.11 15.84
N ASP A 88 -1.39 -7.27 14.82
CA ASP A 88 -0.32 -7.47 13.85
C ASP A 88 0.17 -6.13 13.27
N VAL A 89 1.39 -6.14 12.75
CA VAL A 89 2.00 -5.00 12.06
C VAL A 89 2.62 -5.49 10.76
N SER A 90 2.04 -5.01 9.65
CA SER A 90 2.55 -5.25 8.30
C SER A 90 3.35 -4.05 7.81
N GLU A 91 4.59 -4.30 7.41
CA GLU A 91 5.50 -3.30 6.84
C GLU A 91 5.59 -3.49 5.32
N PHE A 92 5.34 -2.41 4.58
CA PHE A 92 5.55 -2.40 3.13
C PHE A 92 6.56 -1.32 2.78
N ASP A 93 7.76 -1.76 2.36
CA ASP A 93 8.82 -0.88 1.89
C ASP A 93 8.69 -0.75 0.37
N ALA A 94 7.93 0.25 -0.07
CA ALA A 94 7.65 0.50 -1.48
C ALA A 94 8.93 0.75 -2.29
N VAL A 95 9.89 1.50 -1.72
CA VAL A 95 11.16 1.84 -2.41
C VAL A 95 11.98 0.58 -2.65
N ARG A 96 12.12 -0.26 -1.62
CA ARG A 96 12.82 -1.55 -1.77
C ARG A 96 12.10 -2.45 -2.76
N TYR A 97 10.76 -2.56 -2.67
CA TYR A 97 9.97 -3.36 -3.60
C TYR A 97 10.20 -2.94 -5.05
N PHE A 98 10.08 -1.66 -5.38
CA PHE A 98 10.29 -1.16 -6.75
C PHE A 98 11.76 -1.30 -7.20
N THR A 99 12.71 -1.11 -6.29
CA THR A 99 14.14 -1.31 -6.59
C THR A 99 14.44 -2.77 -6.92
N GLU A 100 13.90 -3.71 -6.13
CA GLU A 100 14.08 -5.15 -6.35
C GLU A 100 13.38 -5.62 -7.63
N LEU A 101 12.17 -5.12 -7.89
CA LEU A 101 11.44 -5.37 -9.13
C LEU A 101 12.24 -4.89 -10.35
N THR A 102 12.79 -3.66 -10.30
CA THR A 102 13.62 -3.12 -11.39
C THR A 102 14.86 -3.98 -11.63
N ARG A 103 15.57 -4.37 -10.57
CA ARG A 103 16.76 -5.24 -10.69
C ARG A 103 16.42 -6.65 -11.18
N TRP A 104 15.22 -7.14 -10.89
CA TRP A 104 14.74 -8.41 -11.43
C TRP A 104 14.46 -8.28 -12.93
N LEU A 105 13.74 -7.23 -13.33
CA LEU A 105 13.46 -6.91 -14.74
C LEU A 105 14.76 -6.77 -15.56
N GLU A 106 15.80 -6.15 -15.01
CA GLU A 106 17.09 -5.99 -15.68
C GLU A 106 17.87 -7.31 -15.87
N ARG A 107 17.66 -8.31 -15.00
CA ARG A 107 18.45 -9.55 -14.99
C ARG A 107 17.75 -10.71 -15.69
N GLU A 108 16.47 -10.88 -15.42
CA GLU A 108 15.75 -12.12 -15.68
C GLU A 108 14.64 -11.96 -16.71
N ALA A 109 14.08 -10.75 -16.86
CA ALA A 109 12.93 -10.58 -17.75
C ALA A 109 13.37 -10.66 -19.21
N ASP A 110 12.82 -11.63 -19.94
CA ASP A 110 12.98 -11.67 -21.38
C ASP A 110 12.14 -10.58 -22.07
N ARG A 111 12.34 -10.43 -23.39
CA ARG A 111 11.65 -9.38 -24.17
C ARG A 111 10.13 -9.54 -24.14
N ASP A 112 9.61 -10.77 -24.04
CA ASP A 112 8.17 -11.04 -23.99
C ASP A 112 7.60 -10.76 -22.60
N GLU A 113 8.35 -11.03 -21.53
CA GLU A 113 7.98 -10.68 -20.15
C GLU A 113 8.03 -9.17 -19.94
N LEU A 114 9.04 -8.47 -20.45
CA LEU A 114 9.09 -7.01 -20.48
C LEU A 114 7.94 -6.42 -21.30
N ALA A 115 7.58 -7.04 -22.43
CA ALA A 115 6.44 -6.60 -23.23
C ALA A 115 5.11 -6.81 -22.50
N ARG A 116 4.92 -7.93 -21.79
CA ARG A 116 3.75 -8.19 -20.94
C ARG A 116 3.67 -7.24 -19.77
N PHE A 117 4.79 -7.03 -19.07
CA PHE A 117 4.88 -6.05 -18.00
C PHE A 117 4.54 -4.65 -18.55
N ALA A 118 5.16 -4.22 -19.64
CA ALA A 118 4.84 -2.98 -20.31
C ALA A 118 3.41 -2.90 -20.87
N THR A 119 2.73 -4.03 -21.09
CA THR A 119 1.32 -4.11 -21.51
C THR A 119 0.38 -3.99 -20.30
N LEU A 120 0.70 -4.66 -19.18
CA LEU A 120 0.05 -4.47 -17.89
C LEU A 120 0.16 -3.00 -17.43
N LEU A 121 1.30 -2.36 -17.72
CA LEU A 121 1.53 -0.94 -17.46
C LEU A 121 0.88 0.02 -18.49
N ARG A 122 0.20 -0.47 -19.54
CA ARG A 122 -0.29 0.35 -20.67
C ARG A 122 -1.79 0.51 -20.81
N HIS A 123 -2.64 -0.11 -19.99
CA HIS A 123 -4.11 0.02 -20.14
C HIS A 123 -4.85 0.42 -18.86
N VAL A 124 -4.99 1.75 -18.68
CA VAL A 124 -6.15 2.44 -18.12
C VAL A 124 -6.26 3.77 -18.92
N ASP A 125 -7.31 3.92 -19.73
CA ASP A 125 -7.75 5.16 -20.40
C ASP A 125 -6.72 6.08 -21.09
N GLY A 126 -5.71 5.51 -21.77
CA GLY A 126 -4.86 6.29 -22.69
C GLY A 126 -3.79 7.16 -22.03
N GLU A 127 -3.67 7.11 -20.71
CA GLU A 127 -2.45 7.46 -19.98
C GLU A 127 -1.66 6.19 -19.66
N PRO A 128 -0.32 6.26 -19.46
CA PRO A 128 0.42 5.10 -19.03
C PRO A 128 -0.20 4.61 -17.72
N ALA A 129 -0.75 3.39 -17.74
CA ALA A 129 -1.52 2.83 -16.65
C ALA A 129 -0.73 2.77 -15.35
N TRP A 130 0.60 2.84 -15.34
CA TRP A 130 1.35 2.97 -14.10
C TRP A 130 1.40 4.40 -13.56
N ALA A 131 1.24 5.44 -14.38
CA ALA A 131 1.16 6.82 -13.90
C ALA A 131 -0.24 7.09 -13.38
N THR A 132 -1.28 6.51 -14.00
CA THR A 132 -2.66 6.51 -13.50
C THR A 132 -2.84 5.51 -12.37
N VAL A 133 -2.26 4.31 -12.40
CA VAL A 133 -2.29 3.37 -11.25
C VAL A 133 -1.34 3.84 -10.16
N ALA A 134 -0.22 4.50 -10.43
CA ALA A 134 0.55 5.14 -9.37
C ALA A 134 -0.16 6.40 -8.89
N ALA A 135 -0.81 7.20 -9.74
CA ALA A 135 -1.57 8.38 -9.31
C ALA A 135 -2.85 7.99 -8.59
N ASP A 136 -3.55 6.94 -8.99
CA ASP A 136 -4.74 6.37 -8.37
C ASP A 136 -4.34 5.53 -7.16
N ILE A 137 -3.24 4.77 -7.16
CA ILE A 137 -2.69 4.21 -5.91
C ILE A 137 -2.26 5.34 -5.00
N LEU A 138 -1.72 6.45 -5.49
CA LEU A 138 -1.33 7.61 -4.68
C LEU A 138 -2.54 8.47 -4.27
N ASP A 139 -3.62 8.50 -5.03
CA ASP A 139 -4.84 9.28 -4.80
C ASP A 139 -5.86 8.48 -3.99
N ASP A 140 -6.03 7.16 -4.21
CA ASP A 140 -6.66 6.21 -3.27
C ASP A 140 -5.79 6.07 -2.02
N ALA A 141 -4.45 6.07 -2.09
CA ALA A 141 -3.62 6.17 -0.88
C ALA A 141 -3.77 7.52 -0.14
N ARG A 142 -4.14 8.60 -0.84
CA ARG A 142 -4.43 9.91 -0.22
C ARG A 142 -5.87 10.01 0.28
N ALA A 143 -6.83 9.43 -0.42
CA ALA A 143 -8.26 9.47 -0.12
C ALA A 143 -8.64 8.41 0.91
N ASP A 144 -8.02 7.23 0.83
CA ASP A 144 -8.20 6.11 1.75
C ASP A 144 -7.05 5.96 2.75
N GLY A 145 -6.03 6.82 2.65
CA GLY A 145 -4.92 6.88 3.57
C GLY A 145 -3.97 5.67 3.57
N VAL A 146 -4.10 4.79 2.57
CA VAL A 146 -3.26 3.60 2.39
C VAL A 146 -1.94 3.96 1.72
N GLY A 147 -1.03 4.57 2.48
CA GLY A 147 0.39 4.65 2.15
C GLY A 147 0.74 5.61 1.01
N GLN A 148 1.10 6.85 1.36
CA GLN A 148 1.96 7.64 0.48
C GLN A 148 3.27 6.87 0.27
N VAL A 149 3.47 6.40 -0.96
CA VAL A 149 4.77 5.89 -1.42
C VAL A 149 5.75 7.05 -1.34
N ASP A 150 6.69 6.93 -0.42
CA ASP A 150 7.69 7.94 -0.11
C ASP A 150 8.87 7.92 -1.08
N ALA A 151 8.55 7.87 -2.36
CA ALA A 151 9.51 8.21 -3.39
C ALA A 151 9.15 9.62 -3.84
N ASP A 152 10.14 10.53 -3.81
CA ASP A 152 9.99 11.87 -4.37
C ASP A 152 9.26 11.72 -5.71
N PRO A 153 8.11 12.40 -5.92
CA PRO A 153 7.34 12.25 -7.15
C PRO A 153 8.21 12.46 -8.39
N GLN A 154 9.25 13.29 -8.28
CA GLN A 154 10.25 13.49 -9.31
C GLN A 154 11.18 12.27 -9.45
N GLN A 155 11.60 11.62 -8.37
CA GLN A 155 12.39 10.38 -8.41
C GLN A 155 11.58 9.18 -8.94
N VAL A 156 10.30 9.04 -8.57
CA VAL A 156 9.40 8.04 -9.19
C VAL A 156 9.24 8.34 -10.66
N ALA A 157 8.93 9.58 -11.01
CA ALA A 157 8.76 9.98 -12.39
C ALA A 157 10.05 9.76 -13.20
N GLU A 158 11.23 10.04 -12.64
CA GLU A 158 12.53 9.82 -13.27
C GLU A 158 12.86 8.33 -13.41
N ALA A 159 12.70 7.54 -12.35
CA ALA A 159 12.92 6.09 -12.38
C ALA A 159 12.00 5.42 -13.40
N THR A 160 10.74 5.83 -13.45
CA THR A 160 9.80 5.24 -14.40
C THR A 160 9.95 5.79 -15.81
N ALA A 161 10.34 7.06 -15.99
CA ALA A 161 10.70 7.59 -17.31
C ALA A 161 11.98 6.92 -17.84
N GLU A 162 12.92 6.55 -16.98
CA GLU A 162 14.09 5.76 -17.35
C GLU A 162 13.68 4.34 -17.76
N LEU A 163 12.84 3.66 -16.97
CA LEU A 163 12.29 2.35 -17.31
C LEU A 163 11.56 2.36 -18.67
N ALA A 164 10.71 3.37 -18.91
CA ALA A 164 9.99 3.53 -20.17
C ALA A 164 10.94 3.74 -21.37
N ARG A 165 12.00 4.53 -21.20
CA ARG A 165 13.03 4.75 -22.24
C ARG A 165 13.89 3.51 -22.52
N GLN A 166 14.07 2.65 -21.53
CA GLN A 166 14.77 1.37 -21.69
C GLN A 166 13.90 0.36 -22.44
N VAL A 167 12.63 0.23 -22.04
CA VAL A 167 11.64 -0.62 -22.75
C VAL A 167 11.47 -0.20 -24.22
N ALA A 168 11.44 1.10 -24.52
CA ALA A 168 11.29 1.58 -25.90
C ALA A 168 12.51 1.34 -26.81
N ARG A 169 13.67 1.01 -26.23
CA ARG A 169 14.90 0.67 -26.97
C ARG A 169 15.05 -0.83 -27.23
N CYS A 170 14.33 -1.65 -26.47
CA CYS A 170 14.21 -3.08 -26.68
C CYS A 170 13.20 -3.39 -27.79
#